data_AF-A0AAV5G2L6-F1
#
_entry.id   AF-A0AAV5G2L6-F1
#
_cell.length_a   1.000
_cell.length_b   1.000
_cell.length_c   1.000
_cell.angle_alpha   90.00
_cell.angle_beta   90.00
_cell.angle_gamma   90.00
#
_symmetry.space_group_name_H-M   'P 1'
#
loop_
_entity.id
_entity.type
_entity.pdbx_description
1 polymer ?
#
loop_
_entity_poly.entity_id
_entity_poly.type
_entity_poly.pdbx_seq_one_letter_code
_entity_poly.pdbx_strand_id
1 'polypeptide(L)'
;MDSRGYDSGGRIFSNATEMWVAELGSTASSAEAEATPAAAAGNGAAGEEGGGDGKRKEWYSKAIAYWQSVDASTEGVLGGYGCVNDADVKGSDTFLRPLMAERFGTAKRHLVALDLSYRILGCCYALYQVDLVEPVPHFLEAARENLTGGMMHQGEDSHKAVNFYCVSLQDFTPEEGRYDVIWVQWCIGQLPDDDFISFFNRAKIGLKPDGFFVLKENIAKNGEFAVSNGKSE
;
A
#
# COMPACT_ATOMS: atom_id res chain seq x y z
N MET A 1 22.22 -3.16 -1.67
CA MET A 1 21.75 -1.77 -1.74
C MET A 1 22.65 -0.98 -0.80
N ASP A 2 23.70 -0.36 -1.34
CA ASP A 2 24.75 0.28 -0.54
C ASP A 2 24.50 1.79 -0.36
N SER A 3 23.24 2.19 -0.50
CA SER A 3 22.79 3.56 -0.36
C SER A 3 22.78 3.96 1.10
N ARG A 4 23.45 5.06 1.43
CA ARG A 4 23.35 5.71 2.74
C ARG A 4 21.94 6.28 2.96
N GLY A 5 21.50 6.39 4.20
CA GLY A 5 20.24 7.03 4.53
C GLY A 5 20.17 7.62 5.93
N TYR A 6 19.02 8.19 6.26
CA TYR A 6 18.77 8.82 7.56
C TYR A 6 17.32 8.66 8.03
N ASP A 7 17.10 8.79 9.33
CA ASP A 7 15.75 8.91 9.90
C ASP A 7 15.36 10.38 10.17
N SER A 8 14.07 10.63 10.43
CA SER A 8 13.55 11.96 10.81
C SER A 8 14.11 12.50 12.14
N GLY A 9 14.79 11.66 12.94
CA GLY A 9 15.53 12.05 14.13
C GLY A 9 16.97 12.48 13.85
N GLY A 10 17.42 12.42 12.59
CA GLY A 10 18.78 12.73 12.16
C GLY A 10 19.79 11.60 12.37
N ARG A 11 19.35 10.40 12.74
CA ARG A 11 20.23 9.23 12.78
C ARG A 11 20.63 8.85 11.37
N ILE A 12 21.89 8.49 11.19
CA ILE A 12 22.47 8.16 9.89
C ILE A 12 22.76 6.66 9.85
N PHE A 13 22.47 6.04 8.71
CA PHE A 13 22.69 4.62 8.45
C PHE A 13 23.57 4.44 7.21
N SER A 14 24.47 3.47 7.25
CA SER A 14 25.39 3.19 6.15
C SER A 14 24.68 2.51 4.98
N ASN A 15 23.63 1.72 5.25
CA ASN A 15 22.78 1.07 4.27
C ASN A 15 21.40 0.71 4.85
N ALA A 16 20.47 0.31 3.98
CA ALA A 16 19.11 -0.04 4.37
C ALA A 16 19.05 -1.28 5.29
N THR A 17 19.95 -2.24 5.12
CA THR A 17 20.02 -3.43 5.98
C THR A 17 20.33 -3.05 7.43
N GLU A 18 21.30 -2.16 7.64
CA GLU A 18 21.63 -1.62 8.97
C GLU A 18 20.40 -0.92 9.60
N MET A 19 19.68 -0.13 8.80
CA MET A 19 18.47 0.55 9.24
C MET A 19 17.38 -0.44 9.64
N TRP A 20 17.06 -1.44 8.81
CA TRP A 20 16.04 -2.43 9.16
C TRP A 20 16.43 -3.30 10.35
N VAL A 21 17.73 -3.60 10.55
CA VAL A 21 18.18 -4.27 11.77
C VAL A 21 17.95 -3.41 13.02
N ALA A 22 18.14 -2.09 12.91
CA ALA A 22 17.87 -1.18 14.01
C ALA A 22 16.36 -1.07 14.32
N GLU A 23 15.55 -0.86 13.29
CA GLU A 23 14.10 -0.65 13.40
C GLU A 23 13.33 -1.93 13.74
N LEU A 24 13.66 -3.05 13.08
CA LEU A 24 12.89 -4.29 13.13
C LEU A 24 13.60 -5.42 13.90
N GLY A 25 14.90 -5.30 14.17
CA GLY A 25 15.69 -6.41 14.74
C GLY A 25 16.14 -7.40 13.66
N SER A 26 16.31 -8.68 14.02
CA SER A 26 16.78 -9.69 13.06
C SER A 26 15.84 -9.78 11.84
N THR A 27 16.41 -9.65 10.64
CA THR A 27 15.69 -9.56 9.36
C THR A 27 15.17 -10.89 8.83
N ALA A 28 15.31 -11.98 9.59
CA ALA A 28 14.71 -13.26 9.24
C ALA A 28 13.21 -13.18 9.54
N SER A 29 12.40 -12.90 8.51
CA SER A 29 10.98 -13.22 8.56
C SER A 29 10.83 -14.71 8.85
N SER A 30 9.98 -15.06 9.81
CA SER A 30 9.59 -16.41 10.22
C SER A 30 8.75 -17.14 9.15
N ALA A 31 9.07 -16.95 7.87
CA ALA A 31 8.35 -17.49 6.73
C ALA A 31 8.73 -18.93 6.34
N GLU A 32 9.52 -19.63 7.16
CA GLU A 32 9.77 -21.08 7.03
C GLU A 32 9.17 -21.85 8.21
N ALA A 33 7.85 -21.83 8.34
CA ALA A 33 7.12 -22.77 9.18
C ALA A 33 5.96 -23.38 8.39
N GLU A 34 6.29 -24.22 7.41
CA GLU A 34 5.35 -25.19 6.86
C GLU A 34 4.97 -26.17 7.99
N ALA A 35 3.74 -26.08 8.46
CA ALA A 35 3.17 -27.02 9.43
C ALA A 35 2.78 -28.33 8.73
N THR A 36 3.53 -29.39 8.98
CA THR A 36 3.00 -30.78 8.97
C THR A 36 2.89 -31.29 10.41
N PRO A 37 1.91 -32.16 10.73
CA PRO A 37 1.44 -32.30 12.11
C PRO A 37 2.18 -33.36 12.95
N ALA A 38 2.35 -32.99 14.22
CA ALA A 38 2.37 -33.79 15.45
C ALA A 38 3.50 -34.82 15.72
N ALA A 39 4.27 -34.60 16.80
CA ALA A 39 4.20 -35.39 18.05
C ALA A 39 5.17 -34.91 19.17
N ALA A 40 4.59 -34.66 20.34
CA ALA A 40 5.04 -34.83 21.73
C ALA A 40 6.49 -34.51 22.21
N ALA A 41 6.51 -33.53 23.14
CA ALA A 41 7.18 -33.48 24.45
C ALA A 41 8.72 -33.41 24.57
N GLY A 42 9.19 -32.27 25.11
CA GLY A 42 10.50 -32.13 25.77
C GLY A 42 10.71 -30.71 26.32
N ASN A 43 10.75 -30.58 27.65
CA ASN A 43 11.11 -29.34 28.37
C ASN A 43 12.56 -28.94 28.07
N GLY A 44 12.81 -27.65 27.79
CA GLY A 44 14.17 -27.10 27.81
C GLY A 44 14.28 -25.65 27.33
N ALA A 45 14.65 -24.77 28.26
CA ALA A 45 15.30 -23.47 28.08
C ALA A 45 14.61 -22.41 27.17
N ALA A 46 14.01 -21.41 27.81
CA ALA A 46 13.68 -20.13 27.18
C ALA A 46 14.97 -19.39 26.77
N GLY A 47 15.32 -19.51 25.49
CA GLY A 47 16.23 -18.59 24.80
C GLY A 47 15.43 -17.42 24.22
N GLU A 48 15.96 -16.21 24.38
CA GLU A 48 15.42 -14.98 23.80
C GLU A 48 15.50 -15.02 22.25
N GLU A 49 14.46 -15.55 21.60
CA GLU A 49 14.28 -15.47 20.13
C GLU A 49 13.05 -14.63 19.73
N GLY A 50 12.51 -13.81 20.64
CA GLY A 50 11.24 -13.08 20.44
C GLY A 50 11.32 -11.61 20.00
N GLY A 51 12.52 -11.04 19.80
CA GLY A 51 12.68 -9.59 19.65
C GLY A 51 12.24 -8.99 18.31
N GLY A 52 12.36 -9.74 17.21
CA GLY A 52 12.13 -9.22 15.85
C GLY A 52 10.65 -9.03 15.50
N ASP A 53 9.81 -10.01 15.85
CA ASP A 53 8.37 -9.97 15.58
C ASP A 53 7.67 -8.83 16.33
N GLY A 54 8.06 -8.61 17.59
CA GLY A 54 7.53 -7.50 18.40
C GLY A 54 7.81 -6.12 17.82
N LYS A 55 9.04 -5.90 17.32
CA LYS A 55 9.43 -4.62 16.69
C LYS A 55 8.72 -4.37 15.36
N ARG A 56 8.58 -5.39 14.51
CA ARG A 56 7.82 -5.26 13.26
C ARG A 56 6.34 -4.95 13.53
N LYS A 57 5.74 -5.58 14.54
CA LYS A 57 4.39 -5.23 14.97
C LYS A 57 4.29 -3.80 15.48
N GLU A 58 5.27 -3.33 16.24
CA GLU A 58 5.34 -1.95 16.72
C GLU A 58 5.47 -0.94 15.57
N TRP A 59 6.31 -1.24 14.57
CA TRP A 59 6.48 -0.45 13.35
C TRP A 59 5.14 -0.17 12.68
N TYR A 60 4.37 -1.22 12.37
CA TYR A 60 3.07 -1.08 11.75
C TYR A 60 2.04 -0.41 12.67
N SER A 61 2.05 -0.73 13.97
CA SER A 61 1.11 -0.14 14.93
C SER A 61 1.30 1.38 15.05
N LYS A 62 2.54 1.88 14.96
CA LYS A 62 2.83 3.33 14.94
C LYS A 62 2.28 3.98 13.67
N ALA A 63 2.49 3.36 12.51
CA ALA A 63 1.96 3.87 11.24
C ALA A 63 0.43 3.94 11.26
N ILE A 64 -0.24 2.89 11.71
CA ILE A 64 -1.70 2.87 11.86
C ILE A 64 -2.17 3.92 12.87
N ALA A 65 -1.52 4.05 14.03
CA ALA A 65 -1.90 5.05 15.03
C ALA A 65 -1.78 6.49 14.49
N TYR A 66 -0.73 6.78 13.70
CA TYR A 66 -0.58 8.07 13.02
C TYR A 66 -1.77 8.32 12.08
N TRP A 67 -2.03 7.41 11.13
CA TRP A 67 -3.11 7.60 10.16
C TRP A 67 -4.50 7.59 10.78
N GLN A 68 -4.69 6.86 11.89
CA GLN A 68 -5.92 6.89 12.67
C GLN A 68 -6.21 8.27 13.27
N SER A 69 -5.17 9.08 13.50
CA SER A 69 -5.29 10.46 14.01
C SER A 69 -5.44 11.52 12.93
N VAL A 70 -5.23 11.15 11.65
CA VAL A 70 -5.34 12.05 10.51
C VAL A 70 -6.79 12.17 10.05
N ASP A 71 -7.24 13.39 9.76
CA ASP A 71 -8.58 13.63 9.24
C ASP A 71 -8.79 12.96 7.87
N ALA A 72 -9.95 12.33 7.69
CA ALA A 72 -10.39 11.74 6.42
C ALA A 72 -10.79 12.81 5.39
N SER A 73 -9.85 13.68 5.04
CA SER A 73 -10.03 14.80 4.11
C SER A 73 -8.88 14.87 3.12
N THR A 74 -9.10 15.54 1.99
CA THR A 74 -8.07 15.79 0.97
C THR A 74 -6.81 16.42 1.56
N GLU A 75 -6.95 17.34 2.52
CA GLU A 75 -5.83 17.98 3.23
C GLU A 75 -5.13 16.99 4.15
N GLY A 76 -5.88 16.23 4.96
CA GLY A 76 -5.32 15.27 5.91
C GLY A 76 -4.49 14.18 5.22
N VAL A 77 -5.07 13.51 4.23
CA VAL A 77 -4.37 12.42 3.50
C VAL A 77 -3.22 12.90 2.61
N LEU A 78 -3.10 14.22 2.40
CA LEU A 78 -1.94 14.84 1.73
C LEU A 78 -0.97 15.49 2.69
N GLY A 79 -1.14 15.34 4.01
CA GLY A 79 -0.25 15.97 4.98
C GLY A 79 -0.22 17.50 4.86
N GLY A 80 -1.36 18.13 4.57
CA GLY A 80 -1.48 19.59 4.41
C GLY A 80 -1.11 20.13 3.03
N TYR A 81 -0.87 19.24 2.06
CA TYR A 81 -0.59 19.62 0.67
C TYR A 81 -1.84 19.55 -0.23
N GLY A 82 -3.06 19.79 0.28
CA GLY A 82 -4.29 19.67 -0.52
C GLY A 82 -4.31 20.48 -1.81
N CYS A 83 -3.53 21.56 -1.88
CA CYS A 83 -3.34 22.37 -3.09
C CYS A 83 -2.75 21.60 -4.30
N VAL A 84 -2.08 20.46 -4.08
CA VAL A 84 -1.52 19.64 -5.17
C VAL A 84 -2.52 18.63 -5.74
N ASN A 85 -3.67 18.45 -5.10
CA ASN A 85 -4.66 17.42 -5.44
C ASN A 85 -5.04 17.41 -6.93
N ASP A 86 -5.39 18.58 -7.48
CA ASP A 86 -5.89 18.66 -8.85
C ASP A 86 -4.79 18.37 -9.88
N ALA A 87 -3.57 18.85 -9.61
CA ALA A 87 -2.40 18.56 -10.43
C ALA A 87 -2.05 17.07 -10.38
N ASP A 88 -2.14 16.47 -9.19
CA ASP A 88 -1.89 15.05 -8.95
C ASP A 88 -2.83 14.15 -9.76
N VAL A 89 -4.14 14.41 -9.65
CA VAL A 89 -5.20 13.66 -10.35
C VAL A 89 -5.08 13.83 -11.86
N LYS A 90 -4.87 15.06 -12.35
CA LYS A 90 -4.71 15.34 -13.78
C LYS A 90 -3.46 14.66 -14.35
N GLY A 91 -2.36 14.64 -13.60
CA GLY A 91 -1.14 13.94 -13.96
C GLY A 91 -1.38 12.43 -14.08
N SER A 92 -2.07 11.83 -13.10
CA SER A 92 -2.45 10.42 -13.12
C SER A 92 -3.32 10.06 -14.34
N ASP A 93 -4.35 10.85 -14.64
CA ASP A 93 -5.22 10.61 -15.82
C ASP A 93 -4.42 10.73 -17.14
N THR A 94 -3.56 11.74 -17.25
CA THR A 94 -2.70 11.94 -18.43
C THR A 94 -1.72 10.79 -18.63
N PHE A 95 -1.18 10.24 -17.54
CA PHE A 95 -0.28 9.08 -17.55
C PHE A 95 -1.02 7.78 -17.91
N LEU A 96 -2.20 7.55 -17.31
CA LEU A 96 -2.92 6.29 -17.42
C LEU A 96 -3.61 6.11 -18.76
N ARG A 97 -4.14 7.19 -19.34
CA ARG A 97 -4.92 7.15 -20.59
C ARG A 97 -4.20 6.47 -21.78
N PRO A 98 -2.96 6.83 -22.15
CA PRO A 98 -2.26 6.15 -23.24
C PRO A 98 -1.97 4.68 -22.91
N LEU A 99 -1.65 4.35 -21.66
CA LEU A 99 -1.41 2.97 -21.23
C LEU A 99 -2.66 2.10 -21.34
N MET A 100 -3.82 2.63 -20.93
CA MET A 100 -5.11 1.96 -21.11
C MET A 100 -5.41 1.72 -22.58
N ALA A 101 -5.19 2.73 -23.43
CA ALA A 101 -5.43 2.61 -24.87
C ALA A 101 -4.48 1.60 -25.54
N GLU A 102 -3.22 1.54 -25.11
CA GLU A 102 -2.22 0.58 -25.63
C GLU A 102 -2.55 -0.85 -25.22
N ARG A 103 -2.87 -1.08 -23.93
CA ARG A 103 -3.09 -2.43 -23.37
C ARG A 103 -4.48 -2.96 -23.70
N PHE A 104 -5.50 -2.12 -23.65
CA PHE A 104 -6.91 -2.54 -23.72
C PHE A 104 -7.67 -1.93 -24.91
N GLY A 105 -7.03 -1.10 -25.73
CA GLY A 105 -7.70 -0.39 -26.82
C GLY A 105 -8.58 0.77 -26.31
N THR A 106 -9.33 1.38 -27.23
CA THR A 106 -10.19 2.54 -26.93
C THR A 106 -11.67 2.16 -26.77
N ALA A 107 -12.01 0.88 -26.95
CA ALA A 107 -13.38 0.40 -26.77
C ALA A 107 -13.76 0.37 -25.29
N LYS A 108 -15.03 0.70 -24.98
CA LYS A 108 -15.58 0.49 -23.64
C LYS A 108 -15.46 -0.98 -23.25
N ARG A 109 -14.79 -1.26 -22.13
CA ARG A 109 -14.58 -2.60 -21.57
C ARG A 109 -14.77 -2.57 -20.08
N HIS A 110 -15.32 -3.65 -19.53
CA HIS A 110 -15.49 -3.83 -18.09
C HIS A 110 -14.15 -4.11 -17.40
N LEU A 111 -13.35 -3.05 -17.20
CA LEU A 111 -12.05 -3.12 -16.52
C LEU A 111 -12.22 -3.02 -15.00
N VAL A 112 -11.43 -3.79 -14.28
CA VAL A 112 -11.45 -3.90 -12.81
C VAL A 112 -10.12 -3.41 -12.24
N ALA A 113 -10.19 -2.54 -11.24
CA ALA A 113 -9.04 -1.95 -10.57
C ALA A 113 -8.97 -2.40 -9.11
N LEU A 114 -7.74 -2.53 -8.60
CA LEU A 114 -7.45 -2.55 -7.18
C LEU A 114 -6.77 -1.24 -6.80
N ASP A 115 -7.38 -0.47 -5.92
CA ASP A 115 -6.86 0.80 -5.40
C ASP A 115 -6.31 0.57 -3.99
N LEU A 116 -5.01 0.81 -3.84
CA LEU A 116 -4.26 0.68 -2.58
C LEU A 116 -3.81 2.04 -2.05
N SER A 117 -4.42 3.12 -2.51
CA SER A 117 -4.06 4.46 -2.07
C SER A 117 -4.92 4.89 -0.90
N TYR A 118 -4.34 5.66 0.01
CA TYR A 118 -5.06 6.36 1.10
C TYR A 118 -6.11 7.36 0.58
N ARG A 119 -6.19 7.51 -0.75
CA ARG A 119 -7.05 8.43 -1.48
C ARG A 119 -8.08 7.60 -2.22
N ILE A 120 -9.33 8.00 -2.09
CA ILE A 120 -10.39 7.45 -2.92
C ILE A 120 -10.19 8.01 -4.32
N LEU A 121 -9.61 7.23 -5.25
CA LEU A 121 -9.09 7.80 -6.49
C LEU A 121 -10.19 8.40 -7.37
N GLY A 122 -10.14 9.73 -7.48
CA GLY A 122 -10.69 10.49 -8.60
C GLY A 122 -9.89 10.36 -9.91
N CYS A 123 -8.95 9.43 -10.05
CA CYS A 123 -8.29 9.15 -11.34
C CYS A 123 -8.64 7.77 -11.92
N CYS A 124 -9.35 6.92 -11.18
CA CYS A 124 -9.84 5.63 -11.66
C CYS A 124 -11.20 5.72 -12.36
N TYR A 125 -11.70 6.93 -12.68
CA TYR A 125 -12.94 7.16 -13.43
C TYR A 125 -12.95 6.56 -14.86
N ALA A 126 -11.89 5.88 -15.29
CA ALA A 126 -11.88 5.10 -16.53
C ALA A 126 -12.22 3.61 -16.33
N LEU A 127 -12.26 3.13 -15.08
CA LEU A 127 -12.36 1.70 -14.75
C LEU A 127 -13.76 1.39 -14.20
N TYR A 128 -14.38 0.33 -14.70
CA TYR A 128 -15.79 0.01 -14.42
C TYR A 128 -16.01 -0.42 -12.97
N GLN A 129 -15.08 -1.18 -12.41
CA GLN A 129 -15.12 -1.63 -11.02
C GLN A 129 -13.83 -1.30 -10.30
N VAL A 130 -13.93 -0.87 -9.05
CA VAL A 130 -12.77 -0.60 -8.19
C VAL A 130 -12.98 -1.32 -6.85
N ASP A 131 -12.00 -2.11 -6.46
CA ASP A 131 -11.88 -2.60 -5.10
C ASP A 131 -10.86 -1.74 -4.35
N LEU A 132 -11.14 -1.39 -3.09
CA LEU A 132 -10.25 -0.58 -2.26
C LEU A 132 -9.66 -1.40 -1.11
N VAL A 133 -8.40 -1.17 -0.78
CA VAL A 133 -7.73 -1.73 0.41
C VAL A 133 -7.19 -0.58 1.23
N GLU A 134 -7.65 -0.47 2.48
CA GLU A 134 -7.26 0.58 3.40
C GLU A 134 -7.33 0.04 4.84
N PRO A 135 -6.21 -0.04 5.58
CA PRO A 135 -6.22 -0.57 6.94
C PRO A 135 -6.88 0.34 7.99
N VAL A 136 -7.10 1.62 7.68
CA VAL A 136 -7.67 2.62 8.60
C VAL A 136 -9.19 2.76 8.38
N PRO A 137 -10.03 2.32 9.34
CA PRO A 137 -11.46 2.18 9.11
C PRO A 137 -12.18 3.48 8.70
N HIS A 138 -11.85 4.63 9.31
CA HIS A 138 -12.56 5.88 9.00
C HIS A 138 -12.21 6.45 7.62
N PHE A 139 -11.05 6.11 7.05
CA PHE A 139 -10.74 6.41 5.65
C PHE A 139 -11.58 5.54 4.70
N LEU A 140 -11.74 4.26 5.01
CA LEU A 140 -12.57 3.35 4.23
C LEU A 140 -14.07 3.72 4.28
N GLU A 141 -14.56 4.23 5.41
CA GLU A 141 -15.94 4.72 5.50
C GLU A 141 -16.12 6.04 4.75
N ALA A 142 -15.18 6.99 4.87
CA ALA A 142 -15.18 8.19 4.02
C ALA A 142 -15.13 7.83 2.52
N ALA A 143 -14.45 6.74 2.16
CA ALA A 143 -14.44 6.18 0.82
C ALA A 143 -15.81 5.74 0.35
N ARG A 144 -16.48 4.95 1.17
CA ARG A 144 -17.84 4.51 0.88
C ARG A 144 -18.78 5.70 0.72
N GLU A 145 -18.74 6.67 1.63
CA GLU A 145 -19.61 7.85 1.57
C GLU A 145 -19.37 8.69 0.31
N ASN A 146 -18.11 8.93 -0.06
CA ASN A 146 -17.78 9.70 -1.25
C ASN A 146 -18.18 8.98 -2.54
N LEU A 147 -17.99 7.65 -2.60
CA LEU A 147 -18.31 6.84 -3.78
C LEU A 147 -19.81 6.52 -3.91
N THR A 148 -20.56 6.53 -2.80
CA THR A 148 -22.01 6.26 -2.81
C THR A 148 -22.88 7.52 -2.78
N GLY A 149 -22.38 8.61 -2.17
CA GLY A 149 -23.14 9.83 -1.87
C GLY A 149 -23.03 10.95 -2.91
N GLY A 150 -22.05 10.91 -3.83
CA GLY A 150 -21.82 12.00 -4.77
C GLY A 150 -21.36 11.55 -6.16
N MET A 151 -22.04 12.04 -7.20
CA MET A 151 -21.53 12.18 -8.58
C MET A 151 -21.22 10.92 -9.41
N MET A 152 -21.55 9.71 -8.98
CA MET A 152 -21.66 8.60 -9.95
C MET A 152 -23.00 8.74 -10.69
N HIS A 153 -22.93 9.24 -11.93
CA HIS A 153 -24.06 9.30 -12.85
C HIS A 153 -24.91 8.03 -12.73
N GLN A 154 -26.18 8.14 -12.33
CA GLN A 154 -27.13 7.02 -12.31
C GLN A 154 -27.52 6.58 -13.73
N GLY A 155 -26.54 6.22 -14.56
CA GLY A 155 -26.70 5.47 -15.78
C GLY A 155 -26.36 4.00 -15.54
N GLU A 156 -26.93 3.11 -16.34
CA GLU A 156 -26.68 1.66 -16.31
C GLU A 156 -25.18 1.30 -16.49
N ASP A 157 -24.39 2.25 -17.00
CA ASP A 157 -22.94 2.19 -17.32
C ASP A 157 -22.02 2.83 -16.24
N SER A 158 -22.52 3.09 -15.02
CA SER A 158 -21.74 3.76 -13.98
C SER A 158 -20.59 2.91 -13.41
N HIS A 159 -19.46 3.58 -13.15
CA HIS A 159 -18.36 3.08 -12.32
C HIS A 159 -18.90 2.65 -10.96
N LYS A 160 -18.40 1.53 -10.40
CA LYS A 160 -18.85 1.04 -9.10
C LYS A 160 -17.64 0.65 -8.25
N ALA A 161 -17.48 1.29 -7.10
CA ALA A 161 -16.67 0.69 -6.06
C ALA A 161 -17.40 -0.55 -5.53
N VAL A 162 -16.76 -1.72 -5.57
CA VAL A 162 -17.43 -3.01 -5.32
C VAL A 162 -17.06 -3.57 -3.95
N ASN A 163 -15.76 -3.65 -3.65
CA ASN A 163 -15.28 -4.16 -2.38
C ASN A 163 -14.41 -3.14 -1.66
N PHE A 164 -14.44 -3.24 -0.33
CA PHE A 164 -13.69 -2.38 0.58
C PHE A 164 -13.06 -3.30 1.63
N TYR A 165 -11.75 -3.48 1.56
CA TYR A 165 -10.98 -4.38 2.40
C TYR A 165 -10.26 -3.58 3.49
N CYS A 166 -10.71 -3.74 4.74
CA CYS A 166 -10.06 -3.14 5.90
C CYS A 166 -8.88 -4.01 6.37
N VAL A 167 -7.77 -3.99 5.63
CA VAL A 167 -6.60 -4.85 5.85
C VAL A 167 -5.33 -4.15 5.41
N SER A 168 -4.22 -4.44 6.08
CA SER A 168 -2.91 -3.88 5.77
C SER A 168 -2.26 -4.61 4.58
N LEU A 169 -1.42 -3.92 3.81
CA LEU A 169 -0.83 -4.49 2.59
C LEU A 169 0.05 -5.72 2.86
N GLN A 170 0.76 -5.75 3.99
CA GLN A 170 1.58 -6.91 4.38
C GLN A 170 0.75 -8.19 4.61
N ASP A 171 -0.55 -8.05 4.89
CA ASP A 171 -1.47 -9.17 5.14
C ASP A 171 -2.46 -9.40 3.98
N PHE A 172 -2.46 -8.52 2.97
CA PHE A 172 -3.39 -8.61 1.85
C PHE A 172 -2.87 -9.52 0.72
N THR A 173 -3.78 -10.32 0.16
CA THR A 173 -3.58 -11.09 -1.06
C THR A 173 -4.81 -10.88 -1.96
N PRO A 174 -4.64 -10.26 -3.15
CA PRO A 174 -5.75 -10.07 -4.06
C PRO A 174 -6.25 -11.38 -4.68
N GLU A 175 -7.53 -11.43 -5.06
CA GLU A 175 -8.10 -12.56 -5.82
C GLU A 175 -7.35 -12.76 -7.15
N GLU A 176 -6.97 -14.00 -7.44
CA GLU A 176 -6.20 -14.36 -8.64
C GLU A 176 -6.91 -13.94 -9.94
N GLY A 177 -6.19 -13.27 -10.84
CA GLY A 177 -6.69 -12.90 -12.16
C GLY A 177 -7.88 -11.93 -12.17
N ARG A 178 -8.09 -11.15 -11.10
CA ARG A 178 -9.23 -10.23 -10.97
C ARG A 178 -9.00 -8.86 -11.59
N TYR A 179 -7.78 -8.35 -11.56
CA TYR A 179 -7.48 -6.93 -11.78
C TYR A 179 -6.78 -6.66 -13.11
N ASP A 180 -7.30 -5.70 -13.87
CA ASP A 180 -6.65 -5.14 -15.06
C ASP A 180 -5.57 -4.12 -14.65
N VAL A 181 -5.79 -3.41 -13.53
CA VAL A 181 -4.86 -2.44 -12.96
C VAL A 181 -4.78 -2.63 -11.44
N ILE A 182 -3.57 -2.70 -10.91
CA ILE A 182 -3.33 -2.53 -9.47
C ILE A 182 -2.63 -1.18 -9.27
N TRP A 183 -3.32 -0.24 -8.65
CA TRP A 183 -2.83 1.12 -8.40
C TRP A 183 -2.30 1.24 -6.97
N VAL A 184 -1.04 1.65 -6.87
CA VAL A 184 -0.31 1.77 -5.61
C VAL A 184 0.23 3.19 -5.51
N GLN A 185 -0.26 3.97 -4.54
CA GLN A 185 0.13 5.38 -4.41
C GLN A 185 0.32 5.79 -2.96
N TRP A 186 1.51 6.35 -2.68
CA TRP A 186 1.89 6.94 -1.39
C TRP A 186 1.70 6.03 -0.17
N CYS A 187 1.83 4.71 -0.34
CA CYS A 187 1.63 3.73 0.73
C CYS A 187 2.78 2.74 0.90
N ILE A 188 3.62 2.55 -0.12
CA ILE A 188 4.69 1.54 -0.05
C ILE A 188 5.81 1.94 0.92
N GLY A 189 5.97 3.23 1.22
CA GLY A 189 6.93 3.71 2.21
C GLY A 189 6.64 3.26 3.65
N GLN A 190 5.46 2.68 3.91
CA GLN A 190 5.10 2.10 5.21
C GLN A 190 5.54 0.64 5.34
N LEU A 191 5.93 -0.01 4.23
CA LEU A 191 6.38 -1.39 4.23
C LEU A 191 7.90 -1.46 4.38
N PRO A 192 8.42 -2.28 5.31
CA PRO A 192 9.77 -2.80 5.23
C PRO A 192 10.08 -3.43 3.87
N ASP A 193 11.33 -3.41 3.42
CA ASP A 193 11.71 -3.87 2.08
C ASP A 193 11.31 -5.33 1.80
N ASP A 194 11.41 -6.22 2.80
CA ASP A 194 11.00 -7.62 2.70
C ASP A 194 9.48 -7.78 2.55
N ASP A 195 8.71 -7.01 3.32
CA ASP A 195 7.25 -6.97 3.22
C ASP A 195 6.78 -6.30 1.92
N PHE A 196 7.50 -5.30 1.41
CA PHE A 196 7.27 -4.70 0.09
C PHE A 196 7.44 -5.74 -1.02
N ILE A 197 8.57 -6.46 -1.04
CA ILE A 197 8.82 -7.52 -2.03
C ILE A 197 7.75 -8.62 -1.91
N SER A 198 7.45 -9.05 -0.69
CA SER A 198 6.46 -10.09 -0.42
C SER A 198 5.07 -9.68 -0.89
N PHE A 199 4.66 -8.44 -0.61
CA PHE A 199 3.40 -7.88 -1.09
C PHE A 199 3.32 -7.88 -2.61
N PHE A 200 4.32 -7.37 -3.33
CA PHE A 200 4.29 -7.33 -4.80
C PHE A 200 4.29 -8.74 -5.41
N ASN A 201 5.00 -9.70 -4.81
CA ASN A 201 4.96 -11.10 -5.25
C ASN A 201 3.56 -11.72 -5.10
N ARG A 202 2.89 -11.48 -3.96
CA ARG A 202 1.50 -11.92 -3.75
C ARG A 202 0.54 -11.18 -4.67
N ALA A 203 0.68 -9.86 -4.80
CA ALA A 203 -0.24 -9.04 -5.57
C ALA A 203 -0.20 -9.34 -7.07
N LYS A 204 0.94 -9.80 -7.58
CA LYS A 204 1.12 -10.14 -9.00
C LYS A 204 0.13 -11.20 -9.48
N ILE A 205 -0.25 -12.17 -8.64
CA ILE A 205 -1.22 -13.21 -9.03
C ILE A 205 -2.61 -12.62 -9.28
N GLY A 206 -2.91 -11.47 -8.67
CA GLY A 206 -4.18 -10.79 -8.85
C GLY A 206 -4.36 -10.14 -10.22
N LEU A 207 -3.29 -10.00 -11.00
CA LEU A 207 -3.37 -9.40 -12.34
C LEU A 207 -3.96 -10.38 -13.36
N LYS A 208 -4.88 -9.88 -14.18
CA LYS A 208 -5.31 -10.51 -15.43
C LYS A 208 -4.18 -10.59 -16.45
N PRO A 209 -4.31 -11.41 -17.51
CA PRO A 209 -3.48 -11.25 -18.71
C PRO A 209 -3.48 -9.79 -19.18
N ASP A 210 -2.29 -9.27 -19.52
CA ASP A 210 -2.04 -7.86 -19.89
C ASP A 210 -2.30 -6.81 -18.80
N GLY A 211 -2.70 -7.25 -17.59
CA GLY A 211 -2.84 -6.40 -16.43
C GLY A 211 -1.48 -5.88 -15.94
N PHE A 212 -1.50 -4.73 -15.27
CA PHE A 212 -0.26 -4.11 -14.80
C PHE A 212 -0.41 -3.35 -13.49
N PHE A 213 0.73 -3.12 -12.85
CA PHE A 213 0.85 -2.22 -11.71
C PHE A 213 1.06 -0.79 -12.16
N VAL A 214 0.43 0.16 -11.48
CA VAL A 214 0.87 1.55 -11.45
C VAL A 214 1.40 1.85 -10.06
N LEU A 215 2.66 2.28 -9.99
CA LEU A 215 3.28 2.73 -8.76
C LEU A 215 3.58 4.22 -8.84
N LYS A 216 3.00 5.00 -7.93
CA LYS A 216 3.19 6.44 -7.82
C LYS A 216 3.63 6.80 -6.41
N GLU A 217 4.90 7.14 -6.25
CA GLU A 217 5.51 7.33 -4.94
C GLU A 217 6.47 8.51 -4.93
N ASN A 218 6.78 9.01 -3.73
CA ASN A 218 7.86 9.95 -3.53
C ASN A 218 9.21 9.27 -3.76
N ILE A 219 10.09 9.89 -4.55
CA ILE A 219 11.42 9.36 -4.86
C ILE A 219 12.48 10.27 -4.23
N ALA A 220 13.31 9.68 -3.37
CA ALA A 220 14.43 10.38 -2.77
C ALA A 220 15.46 10.81 -3.83
N LYS A 221 16.10 11.95 -3.58
CA LYS A 221 17.15 12.47 -4.47
C LYS A 221 18.45 11.68 -4.24
N ASN A 222 19.27 11.59 -5.27
CA ASN A 222 20.67 11.11 -5.19
C ASN A 222 20.86 9.68 -4.66
N GLY A 223 19.81 8.84 -4.67
CA GLY A 223 19.89 7.43 -4.27
C GLY A 223 20.03 7.20 -2.77
N GLU A 224 19.88 8.23 -1.94
CA GLU A 224 19.79 8.09 -0.48
C GLU A 224 18.38 7.62 -0.06
N PHE A 225 18.24 6.98 1.09
CA PHE A 225 16.92 6.66 1.66
C PHE A 225 16.61 7.52 2.89
N ALA A 226 15.33 7.77 3.12
CA ALA A 226 14.83 8.45 4.31
C ALA A 226 13.72 7.61 4.94
N VAL A 227 13.75 7.48 6.27
CA VAL A 227 12.75 6.72 7.02
C VAL A 227 12.13 7.58 8.13
N SER A 228 10.82 7.54 8.29
CA SER A 228 10.17 8.24 9.40
C SER A 228 10.21 7.37 10.65
N ASN A 229 10.63 7.93 11.79
CA ASN A 229 10.62 7.25 13.09
C ASN A 229 9.25 7.31 13.80
N GLY A 230 8.18 7.69 13.11
CA GLY A 230 6.84 7.82 13.68
C GLY A 230 6.65 9.03 14.60
N LYS A 231 7.64 9.93 14.69
CA LYS A 231 7.41 11.30 15.18
C LYS A 231 7.03 12.14 13.98
N SER A 232 5.79 12.65 13.98
CA SER A 232 5.29 13.59 13.00
C SER A 232 6.28 14.74 12.82
N GLU A 233 6.66 15.02 11.57
CA GLU A 233 7.10 16.37 11.17
C GLU A 233 5.89 17.31 11.15
#